data_AF-A0A9D7DGB6-F1
#
_entry.id   AF-A0A9D7DGB6-F1
#
_cell.length_a   1.000
_cell.length_b   1.000
_cell.length_c   1.000
_cell.angle_alpha   90.00
_cell.angle_beta   90.00
_cell.angle_gamma   90.00
#
_symmetry.space_group_name_H-M   'P 1'
#
loop_
_entity.id
_entity.type
_entity.pdbx_description
1 polymer ?
#
loop_
_entity_poly.entity_id
_entity_poly.type
_entity_poly.pdbx_seq_one_letter_code
_entity_poly.pdbx_strand_id
1 'polypeptide(L)'
;MSVAEDSPRPPGAKEPMFPAYRRLAAGQHYYRIEGPTAFTDIQVIGKRHLVHQVNGAAYPERVRIHEMLACKGPFVEMEGAEWERMFAGIR
;
A
#
# COMPACT_ATOMS: atom_id res chain seq x y z
N MET A 1 16.06 -10.20 -30.82
CA MET A 1 15.80 -11.23 -29.80
C MET A 1 15.08 -10.53 -28.66
N SER A 2 13.74 -10.52 -28.66
CA SER A 2 12.94 -9.89 -27.61
C SER A 2 12.06 -10.97 -27.01
N VAL A 3 12.52 -11.58 -25.93
CA VAL A 3 11.68 -12.47 -25.13
C VAL A 3 11.07 -11.58 -24.05
N ALA A 4 9.93 -10.98 -24.37
CA ALA A 4 9.04 -10.50 -23.33
C ALA A 4 8.41 -11.77 -22.73
N GLU A 5 8.96 -12.23 -21.61
CA GLU A 5 8.35 -13.26 -20.78
C GLU A 5 7.08 -12.66 -20.14
N ASP A 6 6.04 -12.50 -20.94
CA ASP A 6 4.69 -12.27 -20.44
C ASP A 6 4.17 -13.62 -19.95
N SER A 7 4.54 -13.95 -18.70
CA SER A 7 4.06 -15.15 -18.03
C SER A 7 2.56 -14.98 -17.81
N PRO A 8 1.68 -15.81 -18.42
CA PRO A 8 0.25 -15.61 -18.34
C PRO A 8 -0.21 -15.75 -16.88
N ARG A 9 -0.72 -14.65 -16.32
CA ARG A 9 -1.29 -14.64 -14.97
C ARG A 9 -2.43 -15.67 -14.90
N PRO A 10 -2.55 -16.46 -13.81
CA PRO A 10 -3.63 -17.43 -13.68
C PRO A 10 -5.00 -16.74 -13.79
N PRO A 11 -5.93 -17.28 -14.59
CA PRO A 11 -7.27 -16.73 -14.75
C PRO A 11 -8.00 -16.86 -13.40
N GLY A 12 -8.35 -15.72 -12.80
CA GLY A 12 -9.06 -15.65 -11.51
C GLY A 12 -8.36 -14.85 -10.42
N ALA A 13 -7.12 -14.40 -10.62
CA ALA A 13 -6.48 -13.44 -9.72
C ALA A 13 -7.18 -12.08 -9.85
N LYS A 14 -8.06 -11.76 -8.89
CA LYS A 14 -8.71 -10.46 -8.79
C LYS A 14 -7.61 -9.41 -8.66
N GLU A 15 -7.46 -8.55 -9.67
CA GLU A 15 -6.54 -7.44 -9.56
C GLU A 15 -6.95 -6.58 -8.36
N PRO A 16 -6.02 -6.22 -7.48
CA PRO A 16 -6.33 -5.28 -6.43
C PRO A 16 -6.78 -3.98 -7.08
N MET A 17 -8.00 -3.55 -6.77
CA MET A 17 -8.48 -2.24 -7.19
C MET A 17 -7.68 -1.18 -6.43
N PHE A 18 -7.03 -0.29 -7.17
CA PHE A 18 -6.33 0.86 -6.61
C PHE A 18 -7.27 2.08 -6.58
N PRO A 19 -7.15 2.97 -5.57
CA PRO A 19 -6.27 2.84 -4.42
C PRO A 19 -6.74 1.77 -3.43
N ALA A 20 -5.81 0.98 -2.92
CA ALA A 20 -6.08 0.01 -1.86
C ALA A 20 -5.60 0.57 -0.52
N TYR A 21 -6.43 0.50 0.51
CA TYR A 21 -6.13 1.06 1.82
C TYR A 21 -5.84 -0.04 2.82
N ARG A 22 -4.72 0.10 3.53
CA ARG A 22 -4.23 -0.87 4.51
C ARG A 22 -3.74 -0.16 5.76
N ARG A 23 -3.67 -0.87 6.87
CA ARG A 23 -3.01 -0.41 8.10
C ARG A 23 -2.32 -1.55 8.80
N LEU A 24 -1.40 -1.24 9.71
CA LEU A 24 -0.90 -2.23 10.64
C LEU A 24 -1.96 -2.56 11.71
N ALA A 25 -2.06 -3.83 12.08
CA ALA A 25 -2.94 -4.28 13.15
C ALA A 25 -2.63 -3.59 14.49
N ALA A 26 -1.34 -3.32 14.77
CA ALA A 26 -0.87 -2.60 15.95
C ALA A 26 -1.24 -1.10 15.95
N GLY A 27 -1.81 -0.59 14.86
CA GLY A 27 -1.98 0.85 14.64
C GLY A 27 -0.69 1.53 14.20
N GLN A 28 -0.70 2.86 14.15
CA GLN A 28 0.45 3.74 13.86
C GLN A 28 0.93 3.84 12.42
N HIS A 29 0.67 2.85 11.55
CA HIS A 29 1.01 2.96 10.13
C HIS A 29 -0.20 2.72 9.25
N TYR A 30 -0.45 3.64 8.33
CA TYR A 30 -1.63 3.67 7.47
C TYR A 30 -1.20 3.92 6.03
N TYR A 31 -1.63 3.06 5.12
CA TYR A 31 -1.14 3.00 3.75
C TYR A 31 -2.27 3.23 2.77
N ARG A 32 -2.00 4.07 1.77
CA ARG A 32 -2.77 4.21 0.55
C ARG A 32 -1.88 3.70 -0.58
N ILE A 33 -2.25 2.59 -1.19
CA ILE A 33 -1.46 1.96 -2.25
C ILE A 33 -2.07 2.42 -3.56
N GLU A 34 -1.37 3.29 -4.29
CA GLU A 34 -1.84 3.81 -5.58
C GLU A 34 -1.53 2.89 -6.76
N GLY A 35 -0.64 1.91 -6.59
CA GLY A 35 -0.31 0.96 -7.64
C GLY A 35 0.69 -0.13 -7.21
N PRO A 36 1.19 -0.93 -8.16
CA PRO A 36 2.12 -2.03 -7.86
C PRO A 36 3.51 -1.57 -7.37
N THR A 37 3.83 -0.28 -7.56
CA THR A 37 5.13 0.32 -7.22
C THR A 37 4.99 1.71 -6.59
N ALA A 38 3.78 2.07 -6.14
CA ALA A 38 3.49 3.38 -5.57
C ALA A 38 2.57 3.23 -4.36
N PHE A 39 2.96 3.85 -3.25
CA PHE A 39 2.14 3.96 -2.05
C PHE A 39 2.48 5.24 -1.29
N THR A 40 1.52 5.74 -0.53
CA THR A 40 1.69 6.78 0.49
C THR A 40 1.47 6.15 1.87
N ASP A 41 2.40 6.35 2.81
CA ASP A 41 2.22 5.95 4.20
C ASP A 41 2.18 7.13 5.17
N ILE A 42 1.27 7.03 6.14
CA ILE A 42 1.16 7.90 7.29
C ILE A 42 1.66 7.12 8.50
N GLN A 43 2.69 7.65 9.16
CA GLN A 43 3.23 7.11 10.40
C GLN A 43 2.87 8.04 11.56
N VAL A 44 2.29 7.49 12.61
CA VAL A 44 1.94 8.21 13.83
C VAL A 44 3.06 8.02 14.85
N ILE A 45 3.79 9.10 15.12
CA ILE A 45 4.91 9.11 16.07
C ILE A 45 4.54 10.05 17.23
N GLY A 46 3.96 9.48 18.29
CA GLY A 46 3.41 10.24 19.40
C GLY A 46 2.25 11.12 18.94
N LYS A 47 2.44 12.45 18.97
CA LYS A 47 1.45 13.44 18.50
C LYS A 47 1.69 13.93 17.07
N ARG A 48 2.77 13.48 16.44
CA ARG A 48 3.16 13.92 15.09
C ARG A 48 2.76 12.87 14.06
N HIS A 49 2.42 13.36 12.87
CA HIS A 49 2.20 12.53 11.70
C HIS A 49 3.36 12.76 10.74
N LEU A 50 4.01 11.68 10.32
CA LEU A 50 5.00 11.68 9.24
C LEU A 50 4.33 11.08 8.02
N VAL A 51 4.34 11.82 6.91
CA VAL A 51 3.87 11.34 5.62
C VAL A 51 5.09 11.01 4.77
N HIS A 52 5.10 9.81 4.21
CA HIS A 52 6.10 9.41 3.24
C HIS A 52 5.41 8.88 1.98
N GLN A 53 5.91 9.31 0.82
CA GLN A 53 5.34 8.97 -0.48
C GLN A 53 6.42 8.29 -1.30
N VAL A 54 6.13 7.07 -1.73
CA VAL A 54 7.01 6.25 -2.55
C VAL A 54 6.46 6.20 -3.97
N ASN A 55 7.26 6.64 -4.93
CA ASN A 55 6.98 6.50 -6.36
C ASN A 55 8.14 5.72 -7.01
N GLY A 56 7.83 4.60 -7.67
CA GLY A 56 8.87 3.77 -8.31
C GLY A 56 9.61 2.87 -7.32
N ALA A 57 8.84 2.18 -6.48
CA ALA A 57 9.34 1.32 -5.41
C ALA A 57 10.48 0.37 -5.84
N ALA A 58 11.55 0.33 -5.03
CA ALA A 58 12.63 -0.65 -5.18
C ALA A 58 12.17 -2.05 -4.76
N TYR A 59 12.98 -3.09 -5.03
CA TYR A 59 12.58 -4.49 -4.78
C TYR A 59 12.02 -4.75 -3.36
N PRO A 60 12.64 -4.27 -2.26
CA PRO A 60 12.09 -4.48 -0.91
C PRO A 60 10.71 -3.85 -0.71
N GLU A 61 10.50 -2.65 -1.25
CA GLU A 61 9.22 -1.94 -1.16
C GLU A 61 8.15 -2.60 -2.02
N ARG A 62 8.53 -3.14 -3.19
CA ARG A 62 7.63 -3.94 -4.02
C ARG A 62 7.15 -5.18 -3.28
N VAL A 63 8.04 -5.90 -2.59
CA VAL A 63 7.66 -7.05 -1.74
C VAL A 63 6.66 -6.59 -0.68
N ARG A 64 6.93 -5.48 0.01
CA ARG A 64 6.01 -4.91 1.00
C ARG A 64 4.64 -4.57 0.40
N ILE A 65 4.56 -3.95 -0.77
CA ILE A 65 3.29 -3.69 -1.48
C ILE A 65 2.51 -4.98 -1.70
N HIS A 66 3.18 -6.05 -2.14
CA HIS A 66 2.52 -7.34 -2.36
C HIS A 66 1.98 -7.93 -1.05
N GLU A 67 2.74 -7.85 0.05
CA GLU A 67 2.29 -8.31 1.36
C GLU A 67 1.12 -7.48 1.90
N MET A 68 1.13 -6.15 1.71
CA MET A 68 0.03 -5.26 2.07
C MET A 68 -1.25 -5.59 1.30
N LEU A 69 -1.16 -5.76 -0.03
CA LEU A 69 -2.29 -6.10 -0.88
C LEU A 69 -2.89 -7.47 -0.52
N ALA A 70 -2.04 -8.44 -0.20
CA ALA A 70 -2.44 -9.77 0.25
C ALA A 70 -2.96 -9.83 1.69
N CYS A 71 -2.95 -8.71 2.44
CA CYS A 71 -3.25 -8.67 3.87
C CYS A 71 -2.45 -9.73 4.66
N LYS A 72 -1.21 -9.98 4.23
CA LYS A 72 -0.32 -10.88 4.94
C LYS A 72 0.10 -10.15 6.22
N GLY A 73 0.01 -10.82 7.37
CA GLY A 73 0.26 -10.17 8.66
C GLY A 73 1.57 -9.38 8.68
N PRO A 74 1.62 -8.17 9.28
CA PRO A 74 0.61 -7.55 10.16
C PRO A 74 -0.38 -6.58 9.46
N PHE A 75 -0.55 -6.67 8.14
CA PHE A 75 -1.41 -5.77 7.38
C PHE A 75 -2.89 -6.18 7.43
N VAL A 76 -3.76 -5.22 7.71
CA VAL A 76 -5.23 -5.38 7.67
C VAL A 76 -5.84 -4.33 6.77
N GLU A 77 -7.04 -4.62 6.25
CA GLU A 77 -7.81 -3.64 5.47
C GLU A 77 -8.23 -2.44 6.32
N MET A 78 -8.35 -1.30 5.65
CA MET A 78 -8.81 -0.05 6.24
C MET A 78 -9.82 0.59 5.29
N GLU A 79 -10.78 1.35 5.84
CA GLU A 79 -11.68 2.14 5.02
C GLU A 79 -10.93 3.33 4.39
N GLY A 80 -11.10 3.53 3.08
CA GLY A 80 -10.47 4.65 2.38
C GLY A 80 -10.87 6.01 2.95
N ALA A 81 -12.14 6.19 3.32
CA ALA A 81 -12.61 7.43 3.92
C ALA A 81 -11.92 7.75 5.25
N GLU A 82 -11.53 6.74 6.04
CA GLU A 82 -10.77 6.94 7.27
C GLU A 82 -9.37 7.45 6.98
N TRP A 83 -8.68 6.83 6.01
CA TRP A 83 -7.35 7.27 5.59
C TRP A 83 -7.36 8.72 5.06
N GLU A 84 -8.32 9.05 4.19
CA GLU A 84 -8.42 10.40 3.60
C GLU A 84 -8.70 11.47 4.66
N ARG A 85 -9.53 11.16 5.69
CA ARG A 85 -9.73 12.04 6.85
C ARG A 85 -8.44 12.29 7.61
N MET A 86 -7.65 11.24 7.87
CA MET A 86 -6.35 11.37 8.53
C MET A 86 -5.41 12.24 7.71
N PHE A 87 -5.30 11.98 6.41
CA PHE A 87 -4.42 12.73 5.53
C PHE A 87 -4.79 14.21 5.43
N ALA A 88 -6.08 14.54 5.32
CA ALA A 88 -6.57 15.91 5.28
C ALA A 88 -6.25 16.71 6.55
N GLY A 89 -6.24 16.05 7.72
CA GLY A 89 -5.95 16.69 9.02
C GLY A 89 -4.47 16.92 9.31
N ILE A 90 -3.56 16.46 8.46
CA ILE A 90 -2.10 16.66 8.61
C ILE A 90 -1.64 17.99 7.99
N ARG A 91 -2.46 18.59 7.12
CA ARG A 91 -2.15 19.85 6.44
C ARG A 91 -2.31 21.09 7.33
#